data_AF-A0A351G8M5-F1
#
_entry.id   AF-A0A351G8M5-F1
#
_cell.length_a   1.000
_cell.length_b   1.000
_cell.length_c   1.000
_cell.angle_alpha   90.00
_cell.angle_beta   90.00
_cell.angle_gamma   90.00
#
_symmetry.space_group_name_H-M   'P 1'
#
loop_
_entity.id
_entity.type
_entity.pdbx_description
1 polymer ?
#
loop_
_entity_poly.entity_id
_entity_poly.type
_entity_poly.pdbx_seq_one_letter_code
_entity_poly.pdbx_strand_id
1 'polypeptide(L)'
;MNITGMNRSLVEIRPSYLRMVAVTLEYLYPSFPHSVYWLDYLANDRTCDLDSVSRQFGLLPARMANHLDYLKGVKWGKLAQQDLRRP
;
A
#
# COMPACT_ATOMS: atom_id res chain seq x y z
N MET A 1 -0.67 9.77 10.26
CA MET A 1 -0.41 9.11 11.56
C MET A 1 -1.66 8.90 12.44
N ASN A 2 -2.58 9.87 12.57
CA ASN A 2 -3.58 9.85 13.66
C ASN A 2 -4.97 9.25 13.32
N ILE A 3 -5.22 8.97 12.04
CA ILE A 3 -6.59 8.80 11.55
C ILE A 3 -7.08 7.35 11.69
N THR A 4 -6.19 6.37 11.52
CA THR A 4 -6.52 4.95 11.63
C THR A 4 -6.38 4.38 13.05
N GLY A 5 -5.79 5.12 13.99
CA GLY A 5 -5.62 4.67 15.39
C GLY A 5 -4.78 3.40 15.59
N MET A 6 -3.95 3.01 14.61
CA MET A 6 -3.15 1.80 14.64
C MET A 6 -1.71 2.09 15.05
N ASN A 7 -1.14 1.24 15.91
CA ASN A 7 0.28 1.25 16.20
C ASN A 7 1.04 0.65 15.01
N ARG A 8 1.78 1.49 14.27
CA ARG A 8 2.56 1.08 13.10
C ARG A 8 4.04 1.08 13.49
N SER A 9 4.69 -0.06 13.33
CA SER A 9 6.15 -0.16 13.35
C SER A 9 6.65 -0.11 11.90
N LEU A 10 7.56 0.82 11.61
CA LEU A 10 8.25 0.87 10.33
C LEU A 10 9.44 -0.08 10.41
N VAL A 11 9.50 -1.05 9.51
CA VAL A 11 10.61 -2.00 9.42
C VAL A 11 11.35 -1.73 8.13
N GLU A 12 12.64 -1.43 8.25
CA GLU A 12 13.53 -1.28 7.11
C GLU A 12 13.95 -2.66 6.61
N ILE A 13 13.34 -3.11 5.52
CA ILE A 13 13.62 -4.41 4.91
C ILE A 13 14.39 -4.16 3.62
N ARG A 14 15.51 -4.86 3.43
CA ARG A 14 16.24 -4.79 2.15
C ARG A 14 15.38 -5.41 1.03
N PRO A 15 15.39 -4.83 -0.19
CA PRO A 15 14.56 -5.30 -1.29
C PRO A 15 14.82 -6.76 -1.69
N SER A 16 16.03 -7.29 -1.44
CA SER A 16 16.35 -8.71 -1.64
C SER A 16 15.53 -9.65 -0.75
N TYR A 17 15.34 -9.32 0.53
CA TYR A 17 14.48 -10.09 1.43
C TYR A 17 13.01 -9.95 1.04
N LEU A 18 12.62 -8.74 0.65
CA LEU A 18 11.27 -8.43 0.19
C LEU A 18 10.86 -9.32 -1.01
N ARG A 19 11.78 -9.52 -1.95
CA ARG A 19 11.60 -10.40 -3.12
C ARG A 19 11.44 -11.86 -2.74
N MET A 20 12.24 -12.38 -1.80
CA MET A 20 12.09 -13.75 -1.31
C MET A 20 10.74 -13.97 -0.64
N VAL A 21 10.27 -12.99 0.15
CA VAL A 21 8.94 -13.03 0.77
C VAL A 21 7.85 -13.01 -0.31
N ALA A 22 7.98 -12.17 -1.34
CA ALA A 22 7.01 -12.08 -2.42
C ALA A 22 6.81 -13.43 -3.15
N VAL A 23 7.93 -14.08 -3.53
CA VAL A 23 7.90 -15.38 -4.24
C VAL A 23 7.32 -16.49 -3.36
N THR A 24 7.69 -16.52 -2.08
CA THR A 24 7.13 -17.51 -1.15
C THR A 24 5.64 -17.30 -0.89
N LEU A 25 5.17 -16.05 -0.82
CA LEU A 25 3.74 -15.72 -0.69
C LEU A 25 2.95 -16.15 -1.93
N GLU A 26 3.47 -15.90 -3.13
CA GLU A 26 2.84 -16.30 -4.39
C GLU A 26 2.70 -17.82 -4.48
N TYR A 27 3.71 -18.56 -4.02
CA TYR A 27 3.65 -20.02 -3.98
C TYR A 27 2.62 -20.55 -2.96
N LEU A 28 2.47 -19.88 -1.81
CA LEU A 28 1.54 -20.28 -0.74
C LEU A 28 0.09 -19.86 -1.02
N TYR A 29 -0.12 -18.77 -1.77
CA TYR A 29 -1.43 -18.17 -2.02
C TYR A 29 -1.60 -17.83 -3.52
N PRO A 30 -1.99 -18.81 -4.35
CA PRO A 30 -2.19 -18.60 -5.79
C PRO A 30 -3.35 -17.64 -6.14
N SER A 31 -4.27 -17.38 -5.20
CA SER A 31 -5.35 -16.37 -5.37
C SER A 31 -4.99 -14.98 -4.85
N PHE A 32 -3.74 -14.72 -4.41
CA PHE A 32 -3.39 -13.40 -3.91
C PHE A 32 -3.35 -12.38 -5.06
N PRO A 33 -4.22 -11.35 -5.09
CA PRO A 33 -4.39 -10.48 -6.25
C PRO A 33 -3.23 -9.50 -6.49
N HIS A 34 -2.12 -9.61 -5.75
CA HIS A 34 -0.95 -8.75 -5.88
C HIS A 34 0.25 -9.56 -6.35
N SER A 35 0.59 -9.38 -7.63
CA SER A 35 1.73 -10.01 -8.30
C SER A 35 3.08 -9.56 -7.71
N VAL A 36 4.13 -10.39 -7.80
CA VAL A 36 5.50 -10.04 -7.41
C VAL A 36 5.98 -8.71 -8.00
N TYR A 37 5.54 -8.38 -9.22
CA TYR A 37 5.84 -7.10 -9.87
C TYR A 37 5.32 -5.89 -9.09
N TRP A 38 4.23 -6.02 -8.34
CA TRP A 38 3.66 -4.95 -7.53
C TRP A 38 4.61 -4.56 -6.38
N LEU A 39 5.26 -5.55 -5.82
CA LEU A 39 6.20 -5.40 -4.70
C LEU A 39 7.53 -4.80 -5.19
N ASP A 40 8.02 -5.26 -6.35
CA ASP A 40 9.15 -4.64 -7.03
C ASP A 40 8.84 -3.20 -7.48
N TYR A 41 7.59 -2.91 -7.86
CA TYR A 41 7.16 -1.55 -8.22
C TYR A 41 7.11 -0.60 -7.02
N LEU A 42 6.67 -1.07 -5.85
CA LEU A 42 6.74 -0.30 -4.61
C LEU A 42 8.17 -0.07 -4.13
N ALA A 43 9.06 -1.05 -4.35
CA ALA A 43 10.47 -0.94 -3.97
C ALA A 43 11.27 -0.03 -4.90
N ASN A 44 10.85 0.06 -6.17
CA ASN A 44 11.45 0.95 -7.15
C ASN A 44 10.84 2.34 -6.97
N ASP A 45 11.55 3.25 -6.31
CA ASP A 45 11.16 4.65 -6.04
C ASP A 45 10.86 5.43 -7.36
N ARG A 46 9.70 5.15 -7.96
CA ARG A 46 9.13 5.93 -9.06
C ARG A 46 8.18 6.97 -8.51
N THR A 47 8.64 7.70 -7.50
CA THR A 47 8.00 8.93 -7.06
C THR A 47 8.24 9.99 -8.15
N CYS A 48 7.40 9.99 -9.18
CA CYS A 48 7.33 11.13 -10.09
C CYS A 48 7.05 12.38 -9.27
N ASP A 49 7.70 13.48 -9.63
CA ASP A 49 7.54 14.75 -8.93
C ASP A 49 6.05 15.17 -8.99
N LEU A 50 5.45 15.35 -7.80
CA LEU A 50 4.01 15.62 -7.65
C LEU A 50 3.58 16.90 -8.39
N ASP A 51 4.56 17.76 -8.67
CA ASP A 51 4.39 19.07 -9.27
C ASP A 51 4.33 19.03 -10.81
N SER A 52 4.68 17.91 -11.44
CA SER A 52 4.70 17.81 -12.91
C SER A 52 3.31 17.94 -13.53
N VAL A 53 2.29 17.34 -12.91
CA VAL A 53 0.89 17.42 -13.37
C VAL A 53 0.27 18.77 -13.04
N SER A 54 0.51 19.30 -11.83
CA SER A 54 -0.05 20.61 -11.43
C SER A 54 0.51 21.75 -12.27
N ARG A 55 1.82 21.72 -12.59
CA ARG A 55 2.48 22.72 -13.45
C ARG A 55 1.99 22.67 -14.90
N GLN A 56 1.69 21.49 -15.43
CA GLN A 56 1.30 21.35 -16.84
C GLN A 56 -0.18 21.63 -17.09
N PHE A 57 -1.05 21.37 -16.11
CA PHE A 57 -2.50 21.54 -16.26
C PHE A 57 -3.09 22.72 -15.46
N GLY A 58 -2.29 23.41 -14.62
CA GLY A 58 -2.75 24.54 -13.81
C GLY A 58 -3.77 24.16 -12.73
N LEU A 59 -3.89 22.87 -12.43
CA LEU A 59 -4.83 22.32 -11.46
C LEU A 59 -4.13 22.09 -10.12
N LEU A 60 -4.76 22.52 -9.03
CA LEU A 60 -4.33 22.17 -7.68
C LEU A 60 -4.98 20.83 -7.29
N PRO A 61 -4.21 19.74 -7.13
CA PRO A 61 -4.78 18.47 -6.72
C PRO A 61 -5.35 18.59 -5.31
N ALA A 62 -6.57 18.08 -5.12
CA ALA A 62 -7.14 17.98 -3.79
C ALA A 62 -6.24 17.09 -2.92
N ARG A 63 -5.86 17.59 -1.74
CA ARG A 63 -4.96 16.86 -0.84
C ARG A 63 -5.66 15.62 -0.30
N MET A 64 -5.07 14.45 -0.54
CA MET A 64 -5.54 13.17 0.02
C MET A 64 -5.74 13.27 1.54
N ALA A 65 -4.87 14.02 2.24
CA ALA A 65 -4.95 14.25 3.68
C ALA A 65 -6.33 14.71 4.19
N ASN A 66 -7.08 15.47 3.37
CA ASN A 66 -8.40 16.00 3.74
C ASN A 66 -9.51 14.97 3.61
N HIS A 67 -9.28 13.89 2.85
CA HIS A 67 -10.30 12.87 2.56
C HIS A 67 -10.09 11.60 3.37
N LEU A 68 -9.26 11.57 4.41
CA LEU A 68 -8.94 10.34 5.16
C LEU A 68 -9.95 9.99 6.26
N ASP A 69 -10.95 10.83 6.52
CA ASP A 69 -11.87 10.67 7.65
C ASP A 69 -12.68 9.37 7.62
N TYR A 70 -12.94 8.80 6.44
CA TYR A 70 -13.64 7.52 6.29
C TYR A 70 -12.85 6.32 6.85
N LEU A 71 -11.54 6.48 7.09
CA LEU A 71 -10.69 5.41 7.64
C LEU A 71 -10.76 5.34 9.18
N LYS A 72 -11.42 6.29 9.85
CA LYS A 72 -11.59 6.32 11.31
C LYS A 72 -12.53 5.19 11.75
N GLY A 73 -12.10 4.40 12.74
CA GLY A 73 -12.92 3.33 13.35
C GLY A 73 -13.01 2.03 12.55
N VAL A 74 -12.33 1.92 11.41
CA VAL A 74 -12.28 0.69 10.61
C VAL A 74 -11.45 -0.37 11.33
N LYS A 75 -12.05 -1.54 11.59
CA LYS A 75 -11.39 -2.70 12.22
C LYS A 75 -10.66 -3.55 11.17
N TRP A 76 -9.51 -3.08 10.72
CA TRP A 76 -8.68 -3.70 9.68
C TRP A 76 -8.40 -5.20 9.88
N GLY A 77 -8.19 -5.64 11.13
CA GLY A 77 -7.94 -7.05 11.41
C GLY A 77 -9.12 -7.97 11.06
N LYS A 78 -10.36 -7.51 11.21
CA LYS A 78 -11.54 -8.29 10.84
C LYS A 78 -11.77 -8.32 9.34
N LEU A 79 -11.46 -7.22 8.63
CA LEU A 79 -11.58 -7.14 7.18
C LEU A 79 -10.55 -8.04 6.50
N ALA A 80 -9.29 -7.99 6.95
CA ALA A 80 -8.24 -8.86 6.41
C ALA A 80 -8.56 -10.36 6.61
N GLN A 81 -9.14 -10.73 7.76
CA GLN A 81 -9.61 -12.10 8.00
C GLN A 81 -10.79 -12.50 7.11
N GLN A 82 -11.64 -11.56 6.72
CA GLN A 82 -12.76 -11.82 5.80
C GLN A 82 -12.26 -12.01 4.37
N ASP A 83 -11.31 -11.18 3.92
CA ASP A 83 -10.72 -11.29 2.59
C ASP A 83 -9.91 -12.57 2.42
N LEU A 84 -9.13 -12.96 3.43
CA LEU A 84 -8.37 -14.21 3.41
C LEU A 84 -9.28 -15.45 3.45
N ARG A 85 -10.51 -15.32 3.97
CA ARG A 85 -11.49 -16.41 4.05
C ARG A 85 -12.39 -16.51 2.82
N ARG A 86 -12.32 -15.54 1.89
CA ARG A 86 -13.00 -15.61 0.61
C ARG A 86 -12.09 -16.36 -0.38
N PRO A 87 -12.58 -17.46 -1.00
CA PRO A 87 -11.80 -18.28 -1.92
C PRO A 87 -11.46 -17.54 -3.23
#